data_AF-A0A2T4PQN2-F1
#
_entry.id   AF-A0A2T4PQN2-F1
#
_cell.length_a   1.000
_cell.length_b   1.000
_cell.length_c   1.000
_cell.angle_alpha   90.00
_cell.angle_beta   90.00
_cell.angle_gamma   90.00
#
_symmetry.space_group_name_H-M   'P 1'
#
loop_
_entity.id
_entity.type
_entity.pdbx_description
1 polymer ?
#
loop_
_entity_poly.entity_id
_entity_poly.type
_entity_poly.pdbx_seq_one_letter_code
_entity_poly.pdbx_strand_id
1 'polypeptide(L)'
;MIIAVLVGLFIISYAVVLVSLMKAEGFSLFSLVIDILILASLIALYFIGGNMRGQDLSNFLMFTHLGSFIFMYFAIKSFWVKPKLLIYLVQKKENVDDEDLEFQELDFLTSRIKASYYFILAIVLLIITKLRMVPELKEDALSMNPVFIFIGIIIIFIWLIIDIYRKKKYGIFLFKTIVPLIVTIWIIIGTIIF
;
A
#
# COMPACT_ATOMS: atom_id res chain seq x y z
N MET A 1 4.41 -4.45 20.34
CA MET A 1 5.19 -5.07 19.25
C MET A 1 4.50 -4.93 17.90
N ILE A 2 3.41 -5.66 17.62
CA ILE A 2 2.57 -5.43 16.42
C ILE A 2 2.02 -4.00 16.36
N ILE A 3 1.63 -3.44 17.51
CA ILE A 3 1.16 -2.05 17.60
C ILE A 3 2.25 -1.06 17.18
N ALA A 4 3.51 -1.27 17.57
CA ALA A 4 4.62 -0.40 17.17
C ALA A 4 4.89 -0.50 15.66
N VAL A 5 4.77 -1.71 15.10
CA VAL A 5 4.84 -1.95 13.65
C VAL A 5 3.74 -1.20 12.90
N LEU A 6 2.50 -1.32 13.36
CA LEU A 6 1.36 -0.63 12.76
C LEU A 6 1.47 0.90 12.88
N VAL A 7 1.94 1.41 14.02
CA VAL A 7 2.18 2.85 14.23
C VAL A 7 3.28 3.36 13.28
N GLY A 8 4.38 2.62 13.11
CA GLY A 8 5.44 3.01 12.17
C GLY A 8 4.94 3.06 10.72
N LEU A 9 4.20 2.04 10.28
CA LEU A 9 3.58 2.03 8.94
C LEU A 9 2.56 3.15 8.77
N PHE A 10 1.81 3.47 9.83
CA PHE A 10 0.84 4.57 9.83
C PHE A 10 1.53 5.93 9.66
N ILE A 11 2.63 6.18 10.38
CA ILE A 11 3.40 7.43 10.26
C ILE A 11 3.94 7.60 8.83
N ILE A 12 4.54 6.55 8.25
CA ILE A 12 5.02 6.58 6.87
C ILE A 12 3.88 6.82 5.89
N SER A 13 2.73 6.16 6.11
CA SER A 13 1.55 6.36 5.27
C SER A 13 1.05 7.80 5.31
N TYR A 14 1.01 8.42 6.49
CA TYR A 14 0.60 9.81 6.63
C TYR A 14 1.59 10.78 5.96
N ALA A 15 2.89 10.52 6.07
CA ALA A 15 3.91 11.30 5.36
C ALA A 15 3.72 11.25 3.84
N VAL A 16 3.34 10.08 3.29
CA VAL A 16 3.02 9.95 1.86
C VAL A 16 1.78 10.75 1.47
N VAL A 17 0.75 10.81 2.31
CA VAL A 17 -0.42 11.65 2.05
C VAL A 17 -0.02 13.13 2.02
N LEU A 18 0.74 13.56 3.02
CA LEU A 18 1.17 14.95 3.16
C LEU A 18 2.06 15.41 2.00
N VAL A 19 3.08 14.63 1.63
CA VAL A 19 3.93 14.98 0.47
C VAL A 19 3.14 14.99 -0.84
N SER A 20 2.14 14.12 -0.98
CA SER A 20 1.31 14.08 -2.18
C SER A 20 0.43 15.32 -2.31
N LEU A 21 -0.15 15.80 -1.20
CA LEU A 21 -0.90 17.06 -1.16
C LEU A 21 -0.01 18.24 -1.54
N MET A 22 1.17 18.36 -0.92
CA MET A 22 2.10 19.45 -1.21
C MET A 22 2.54 19.47 -2.68
N LYS A 23 2.76 18.29 -3.29
CA LYS A 23 3.10 18.20 -4.71
C LYS A 23 1.92 18.56 -5.62
N ALA A 24 0.70 18.16 -5.26
CA ALA A 24 -0.49 18.51 -6.03
C ALA A 24 -0.76 20.03 -5.99
N GLU A 25 -0.48 20.68 -4.87
CA GLU A 25 -0.65 22.13 -4.68
C GLU A 25 0.53 22.97 -5.21
N GLY A 26 1.61 22.33 -5.69
CA GLY A 26 2.77 23.03 -6.29
C GLY A 26 3.83 23.52 -5.30
N PHE A 27 3.77 23.11 -4.02
CA PHE A 27 4.78 23.43 -2.99
C PHE A 27 6.06 22.59 -3.16
N SER A 28 6.85 22.89 -4.19
CA SER A 28 8.01 22.10 -4.61
C SER A 28 9.10 21.97 -3.54
N LEU A 29 9.50 23.06 -2.88
CA LEU A 29 10.55 23.05 -1.86
C LEU A 29 10.20 22.20 -0.63
N PHE A 30 8.99 22.38 -0.07
CA PHE A 30 8.55 21.60 1.08
C PHE A 30 8.36 20.13 0.73
N SER A 31 7.84 19.82 -0.47
CA SER A 31 7.71 18.45 -0.93
C SER A 31 9.07 17.74 -1.03
N LEU A 32 10.12 18.46 -1.44
CA LEU A 32 11.48 17.94 -1.53
C LEU A 32 12.07 17.65 -0.14
N VAL A 33 11.80 18.49 0.85
CA VAL A 33 12.22 18.23 2.24
C VAL A 33 11.62 16.91 2.74
N ILE A 34 10.34 16.66 2.47
CA ILE A 34 9.69 15.42 2.88
C ILE A 34 10.24 14.22 2.11
N ASP A 35 10.56 14.36 0.83
CA ASP A 35 11.23 13.31 0.05
C ASP A 35 12.56 12.90 0.68
N ILE A 36 13.37 13.87 1.07
CA ILE A 36 14.64 13.63 1.77
C ILE A 36 14.39 12.94 3.11
N LEU A 37 13.38 13.36 3.88
CA LEU A 37 13.04 12.73 5.16
C LEU A 37 12.59 11.27 4.98
N ILE A 38 11.75 10.98 3.98
CA ILE A 38 11.34 9.61 3.65
C ILE A 38 12.58 8.79 3.28
N LEU A 39 13.44 9.29 2.41
CA LEU A 39 14.66 8.58 2.00
C LEU A 39 15.60 8.33 3.19
N ALA A 40 15.87 9.35 4.01
CA ALA A 40 16.69 9.24 5.20
C ALA A 40 16.11 8.23 6.19
N SER A 41 14.79 8.19 6.36
CA SER A 41 14.12 7.22 7.23
C SER A 41 14.27 5.77 6.73
N LEU A 42 14.22 5.54 5.41
CA LEU A 42 14.42 4.22 4.81
C LEU A 42 15.87 3.76 4.96
N ILE A 43 16.83 4.66 4.77
CA ILE A 43 18.26 4.39 5.00
C ILE A 43 18.50 4.06 6.48
N ALA A 44 17.95 4.86 7.40
CA ALA A 44 18.06 4.59 8.83
C ALA A 44 17.45 3.24 9.20
N LEU A 45 16.26 2.90 8.66
CA LEU A 45 15.62 1.59 8.82
C LEU A 45 16.55 0.45 8.41
N TYR A 46 17.23 0.57 7.26
CA TYR A 46 18.17 -0.44 6.80
C TYR A 46 19.34 -0.65 7.78
N PHE A 47 19.92 0.42 8.32
CA PHE A 47 21.04 0.32 9.27
C PHE A 47 20.58 -0.21 10.64
N ILE A 48 19.44 0.24 11.14
CA ILE A 48 18.84 -0.24 12.40
C ILE A 48 18.64 -1.75 12.34
N GLY A 49 18.07 -2.28 11.26
CA GLY A 49 17.87 -3.72 11.08
C GLY A 49 19.17 -4.53 11.06
N GLY A 50 20.30 -3.93 10.64
CA GLY A 50 21.61 -4.58 10.65
C GLY A 50 22.20 -4.79 12.05
N ASN A 51 21.72 -4.04 13.05
CA ASN A 51 22.19 -4.12 14.42
C ASN A 51 21.30 -4.99 15.32
N MET A 52 20.13 -5.43 14.81
CA MET A 52 19.17 -6.25 15.55
C MET A 52 19.55 -7.74 15.54
N ARG A 53 19.18 -8.47 16.60
CA ARG A 53 19.43 -9.92 16.73
C ARG A 53 18.23 -10.63 17.36
N GLY A 54 18.12 -11.93 17.11
CA GLY A 54 17.10 -12.78 17.70
C GLY A 54 15.68 -12.24 17.46
N GLN A 55 14.92 -12.10 18.54
CA GLN A 55 13.51 -11.68 18.46
C GLN A 55 13.33 -10.27 17.87
N ASP A 56 14.24 -9.33 18.11
CA ASP A 56 14.16 -7.98 17.54
C ASP A 56 14.35 -7.99 16.02
N LEU A 57 15.25 -8.84 15.53
CA LEU A 57 15.45 -9.02 14.09
C LEU A 57 14.22 -9.69 13.45
N SER A 58 13.66 -10.72 14.10
CA SER A 58 12.41 -11.36 13.65
C SER A 58 11.27 -10.34 13.53
N ASN A 59 11.11 -9.49 14.54
CA ASN A 59 10.10 -8.42 14.54
C ASN A 59 10.34 -7.39 13.43
N PHE A 60 11.60 -7.02 13.20
CA PHE A 60 11.99 -6.12 12.14
C PHE A 60 11.69 -6.69 10.76
N LEU A 61 12.02 -7.97 10.54
CA LEU A 61 11.72 -8.66 9.29
C LEU A 61 10.21 -8.76 9.05
N MET A 62 9.44 -9.05 10.09
CA MET A 62 7.98 -9.05 9.99
C MET A 62 7.42 -7.65 9.68
N PHE A 63 7.98 -6.60 10.29
CA PHE A 63 7.62 -5.19 9.98
C PHE A 63 7.85 -4.86 8.51
N THR A 64 9.05 -5.12 7.99
CA THR A 64 9.40 -4.76 6.62
C THR A 64 8.65 -5.63 5.60
N HIS A 65 8.44 -6.90 5.91
CA HIS A 65 7.73 -7.83 5.02
C HIS A 65 6.23 -7.50 4.95
N LEU A 66 5.53 -7.39 6.09
CA LEU A 66 4.12 -7.01 6.11
C LEU A 66 3.90 -5.58 5.60
N GLY A 67 4.81 -4.67 5.94
CA GLY A 67 4.81 -3.30 5.44
C GLY A 67 4.85 -3.25 3.91
N SER A 68 5.65 -4.12 3.28
CA SER A 68 5.68 -4.24 1.82
C SER A 68 4.30 -4.59 1.24
N PHE A 69 3.60 -5.55 1.83
CA PHE A 69 2.28 -5.97 1.36
C PHE A 69 1.23 -4.88 1.55
N ILE A 70 1.24 -4.21 2.70
CA ILE A 70 0.33 -3.10 3.01
C ILE A 70 0.55 -1.93 2.06
N PHE A 71 1.80 -1.54 1.80
CA PHE A 71 2.07 -0.46 0.85
C PHE A 71 1.78 -0.85 -0.59
N MET A 72 1.96 -2.12 -0.98
CA MET A 72 1.50 -2.58 -2.29
C MET A 72 -0.03 -2.44 -2.44
N TYR A 73 -0.79 -2.80 -1.39
CA TYR A 73 -2.23 -2.59 -1.38
C TYR A 73 -2.59 -1.10 -1.56
N PHE A 74 -1.95 -0.20 -0.81
CA PHE A 74 -2.21 1.23 -0.94
C PHE A 74 -1.78 1.80 -2.30
N ALA A 75 -0.70 1.28 -2.88
CA ALA A 75 -0.22 1.67 -4.20
C ALA A 75 -1.27 1.37 -5.28
N ILE A 76 -1.74 0.12 -5.35
CA ILE A 76 -2.69 -0.31 -6.36
C ILE A 76 -4.07 0.30 -6.11
N LYS A 77 -4.49 0.44 -4.85
CA LYS A 77 -5.75 1.13 -4.50
C LYS A 77 -5.74 2.60 -4.94
N SER A 78 -4.61 3.28 -4.77
CA SER A 78 -4.45 4.68 -5.20
C SER A 78 -4.30 4.81 -6.71
N PHE A 79 -3.69 3.83 -7.38
CA PHE A 79 -3.60 3.77 -8.83
C PHE A 79 -4.96 3.50 -9.49
N TRP A 80 -5.73 2.56 -8.94
CA TRP A 80 -7.03 2.13 -9.48
C TRP A 80 -8.18 3.04 -9.03
N VAL A 81 -8.16 4.28 -9.51
CA VAL A 81 -9.10 5.35 -9.14
C VAL A 81 -10.53 5.13 -9.67
N LYS A 82 -10.67 4.31 -10.73
CA LYS A 82 -11.94 4.10 -11.47
C LYS A 82 -13.18 3.90 -10.58
N PRO A 83 -13.14 3.09 -9.49
CA PRO A 83 -14.30 2.92 -8.63
C PRO A 83 -14.67 4.18 -7.83
N LYS A 84 -13.68 4.95 -7.38
CA LYS A 84 -13.90 6.22 -6.67
C LYS A 84 -14.45 7.28 -7.63
N LEU A 85 -13.90 7.35 -8.84
CA LEU A 85 -14.38 8.28 -9.88
C LEU A 85 -15.86 8.08 -10.20
N LEU A 86 -16.32 6.83 -10.26
CA LEU A 86 -17.74 6.54 -10.47
C LEU A 86 -18.61 7.10 -9.34
N ILE A 87 -18.17 6.95 -8.08
CA ILE A 87 -18.89 7.45 -6.90
C ILE A 87 -18.98 8.98 -6.95
N TYR A 88 -17.86 9.64 -7.19
CA TYR A 88 -17.80 11.10 -7.38
C TYR A 88 -18.77 11.59 -8.46
N LEU A 89 -18.79 10.93 -9.63
CA LEU A 89 -19.68 11.33 -10.73
C LEU A 89 -21.16 11.15 -10.41
N VAL A 90 -21.51 10.20 -9.54
CA VAL A 90 -22.89 10.01 -9.07
C VAL A 90 -23.24 11.10 -8.07
N GLN A 91 -22.40 11.33 -7.07
CA GLN A 91 -22.62 12.35 -6.04
C GLN A 91 -22.69 13.77 -6.61
N LYS A 92 -21.83 14.08 -7.60
CA LYS A 92 -21.86 15.34 -8.34
C LYS A 92 -23.18 15.55 -9.09
N LYS A 93 -23.82 14.48 -9.58
CA LYS A 93 -25.13 14.56 -10.24
C LYS A 93 -26.28 14.70 -9.25
N GLU A 94 -26.09 14.19 -8.03
CA GLU A 94 -27.08 14.24 -6.96
C GLU A 94 -27.01 15.57 -6.16
N ASN A 95 -26.16 16.53 -6.55
CA ASN A 95 -25.92 17.80 -5.83
C ASN A 95 -25.63 17.58 -4.33
N VAL A 96 -24.82 16.57 -4.02
CA VAL A 96 -24.29 16.34 -2.66
C VAL A 96 -23.32 17.47 -2.29
N ASP A 97 -23.20 17.73 -0.98
CA ASP A 97 -22.41 18.80 -0.36
C ASP A 97 -21.07 19.12 -1.06
N ASP A 98 -20.78 20.40 -1.26
CA ASP A 98 -19.63 20.87 -2.05
C ASP A 98 -18.30 20.49 -1.39
N GLU A 99 -18.23 20.46 -0.05
CA GLU A 99 -17.01 20.10 0.69
C GLU A 99 -16.57 18.64 0.45
N ASP A 100 -17.53 17.71 0.39
CA ASP A 100 -17.26 16.29 0.14
C ASP A 100 -16.76 16.06 -1.29
N LEU A 101 -17.22 16.87 -2.24
CA LEU A 101 -16.78 16.83 -3.64
C LEU A 101 -15.36 17.39 -3.78
N GLU A 102 -15.04 18.51 -3.12
CA GLU A 102 -13.69 19.09 -3.10
C GLU A 102 -12.66 18.12 -2.51
N PHE A 103 -12.99 17.45 -1.40
CA PHE A 103 -12.09 16.45 -0.81
C PHE A 103 -11.80 15.28 -1.77
N GLN A 104 -12.81 14.82 -2.52
CA GLN A 104 -12.64 13.76 -3.50
C GLN A 104 -11.79 14.22 -4.70
N GLU A 105 -11.96 15.46 -5.16
CA GLU A 105 -11.11 16.05 -6.21
C GLU A 105 -9.65 16.09 -5.79
N LEU A 106 -9.36 16.55 -4.57
CA LEU A 106 -8.01 16.51 -4.00
C LEU A 106 -7.47 15.08 -3.90
N ASP A 107 -8.29 14.11 -3.50
CA ASP A 107 -7.91 12.70 -3.47
C ASP A 107 -7.55 12.17 -4.87
N PHE A 108 -8.28 12.59 -5.92
CA PHE A 108 -7.96 12.23 -7.31
C PHE A 108 -6.67 12.85 -7.81
N LEU A 109 -6.44 14.14 -7.54
CA LEU A 109 -5.21 14.84 -7.94
C LEU A 109 -3.97 14.19 -7.30
N THR A 110 -4.09 13.80 -6.04
CA THR A 110 -3.00 13.16 -5.29
C THR A 110 -2.85 11.66 -5.53
N SER A 111 -3.85 11.00 -6.15
CA SER A 111 -3.91 9.53 -6.27
C SER A 111 -2.71 8.92 -7.00
N ARG A 112 -2.26 9.53 -8.10
CA ARG A 112 -1.09 9.04 -8.86
C ARG A 112 0.20 9.20 -8.08
N ILE A 113 0.36 10.32 -7.38
CA ILE A 113 1.54 10.62 -6.57
C ILE A 113 1.61 9.60 -5.43
N LYS A 114 0.53 9.44 -4.66
CA LYS A 114 0.42 8.43 -3.59
C LYS A 114 0.76 7.03 -4.09
N ALA A 115 0.21 6.64 -5.25
CA ALA A 115 0.46 5.33 -5.84
C ALA A 115 1.96 5.07 -6.05
N SER A 116 2.69 6.04 -6.61
CA SER A 116 4.12 5.93 -6.85
C SER A 116 4.93 5.80 -5.55
N TYR A 117 4.66 6.63 -4.54
CA TYR A 117 5.35 6.53 -3.25
C TYR A 117 5.13 5.19 -2.57
N TYR A 118 3.87 4.76 -2.47
CA TYR A 118 3.54 3.49 -1.86
C TYR A 118 4.15 2.32 -2.61
N PHE A 119 4.23 2.40 -3.94
CA PHE A 119 4.88 1.36 -4.74
C PHE A 119 6.39 1.28 -4.47
N ILE A 120 7.07 2.43 -4.43
CA ILE A 120 8.50 2.49 -4.09
C ILE A 120 8.75 1.95 -2.68
N LEU A 121 7.95 2.37 -1.70
CA LEU A 121 8.03 1.87 -0.33
C LEU A 121 7.84 0.35 -0.26
N ALA A 122 6.86 -0.19 -0.99
CA ALA A 122 6.62 -1.63 -1.06
C ALA A 122 7.86 -2.38 -1.56
N ILE A 123 8.50 -1.90 -2.62
CA ILE A 123 9.73 -2.49 -3.17
C ILE A 123 10.89 -2.37 -2.18
N VAL A 124 11.15 -1.18 -1.65
CA VAL A 124 12.29 -0.93 -0.76
C VAL A 124 12.20 -1.78 0.50
N LEU A 125 11.02 -1.87 1.11
CA LEU A 125 10.83 -2.73 2.29
C LEU A 125 11.05 -4.21 1.97
N LEU A 126 10.62 -4.69 0.81
CA LEU A 126 10.88 -6.08 0.39
C LEU A 126 12.38 -6.33 0.21
N ILE A 127 13.10 -5.38 -0.40
CA ILE A 127 14.56 -5.45 -0.56
C ILE A 127 15.25 -5.45 0.81
N ILE A 128 14.88 -4.56 1.73
CA ILE A 128 15.44 -4.52 3.09
C ILE A 128 15.20 -5.85 3.80
N THR A 129 13.99 -6.39 3.72
CA THR A 129 13.66 -7.71 4.29
C THR A 129 14.60 -8.77 3.72
N LYS A 130 14.81 -8.78 2.39
CA LYS A 130 15.68 -9.77 1.72
C LYS A 130 17.12 -9.67 2.18
N LEU A 131 17.65 -8.46 2.26
CA LEU A 131 19.04 -8.21 2.64
C LEU A 131 19.32 -8.53 4.12
N ARG A 132 18.29 -8.49 4.97
CA ARG A 132 18.42 -8.74 6.42
C ARG A 132 17.92 -10.11 6.85
N MET A 133 17.32 -10.89 5.95
CA MET A 133 16.83 -12.23 6.25
C MET A 133 17.99 -13.17 6.60
N VAL A 134 17.82 -13.91 7.69
CA VAL A 134 18.75 -14.96 8.14
C VAL A 134 18.02 -16.31 8.01
N PRO A 135 18.69 -17.41 7.62
CA PRO A 135 18.03 -18.70 7.37
C PRO A 135 17.15 -19.19 8.52
N GLU A 136 17.60 -18.96 9.76
CA GLU A 136 16.91 -19.36 11.00
C GLU A 136 15.54 -18.68 11.18
N LEU A 137 15.35 -17.48 10.62
CA LEU A 137 14.12 -16.68 10.75
C LEU A 137 13.23 -16.76 9.50
N LYS A 138 13.66 -17.48 8.47
CA LYS A 138 12.96 -17.55 7.19
C LYS A 138 11.58 -18.20 7.33
N GLU A 139 11.49 -19.34 8.01
CA GLU A 139 10.22 -20.03 8.21
C GLU A 139 9.23 -19.17 8.98
N ASP A 140 9.69 -18.53 10.06
CA ASP A 140 8.88 -17.63 10.88
C ASP A 140 8.35 -16.45 10.05
N ALA A 141 9.21 -15.78 9.27
CA ALA A 141 8.84 -14.61 8.49
C ALA A 141 7.88 -14.93 7.32
N LEU A 142 7.95 -16.14 6.78
CA LEU A 142 7.13 -16.59 5.64
C LEU A 142 5.89 -17.39 6.05
N SER A 143 5.81 -17.84 7.30
CA SER A 143 4.73 -18.69 7.83
C SER A 143 3.31 -18.13 7.56
N MET A 144 3.16 -16.81 7.53
CA MET A 144 1.88 -16.15 7.27
C MET A 144 1.53 -16.04 5.77
N ASN A 145 2.49 -16.18 4.86
CA ASN A 145 2.26 -15.98 3.43
C ASN A 145 1.21 -16.93 2.85
N PRO A 146 1.23 -18.26 3.14
CA PRO A 146 0.20 -19.17 2.65
C PRO A 146 -1.21 -18.76 3.10
N VAL A 147 -1.34 -18.30 4.35
CA VAL A 147 -2.62 -17.82 4.90
C VAL A 147 -3.09 -16.57 4.17
N PHE A 148 -2.21 -15.59 3.94
CA PHE A 148 -2.56 -14.38 3.20
C PHE A 148 -2.89 -14.65 1.73
N ILE A 149 -2.18 -15.58 1.07
CA ILE A 149 -2.49 -16.00 -0.30
C ILE A 149 -3.87 -16.64 -0.35
N PHE A 150 -4.18 -17.55 0.57
CA PHE A 150 -5.48 -18.20 0.65
C PHE A 150 -6.62 -17.18 0.85
N ILE A 151 -6.47 -16.26 1.81
CA ILE A 151 -7.42 -15.17 2.04
C ILE A 151 -7.53 -14.28 0.79
N GLY A 152 -6.40 -13.94 0.15
CA GLY A 152 -6.34 -13.15 -1.07
C GLY A 152 -7.16 -13.77 -2.21
N ILE A 153 -7.03 -15.09 -2.42
CA ILE A 153 -7.80 -15.84 -3.41
C ILE A 153 -9.30 -15.75 -3.13
N ILE A 154 -9.73 -15.92 -1.88
CA ILE A 154 -11.15 -15.77 -1.51
C ILE A 154 -11.66 -14.36 -1.83
N ILE A 155 -10.90 -13.33 -1.47
CA ILE A 155 -11.25 -11.93 -1.74
C ILE A 155 -11.33 -11.66 -3.25
N ILE A 156 -10.43 -12.23 -4.05
CA ILE A 156 -10.47 -12.14 -5.52
C ILE A 156 -11.79 -12.70 -6.04
N PHE A 157 -12.19 -13.90 -5.63
CA PHE A 157 -13.45 -14.50 -6.08
C PHE A 157 -14.67 -13.66 -5.69
N ILE A 158 -14.73 -13.17 -4.45
CA ILE A 158 -15.82 -12.31 -3.98
C ILE A 158 -15.94 -11.06 -4.85
N TRP A 159 -14.83 -10.34 -5.07
CA TRP A 159 -14.85 -9.13 -5.90
C TRP A 159 -15.17 -9.42 -7.35
N LEU A 160 -14.71 -10.55 -7.89
CA LEU A 160 -14.99 -10.96 -9.27
C LEU A 160 -16.49 -11.21 -9.47
N ILE A 161 -17.13 -11.92 -8.55
CA ILE A 161 -18.59 -12.16 -8.57
C ILE A 161 -19.34 -10.83 -8.53
N ILE A 162 -18.93 -9.90 -7.66
CA ILE A 162 -19.54 -8.56 -7.55
C ILE A 162 -19.35 -7.77 -8.85
N ASP A 163 -18.16 -7.78 -9.44
CA ASP A 163 -17.86 -7.07 -10.70
C ASP A 163 -18.70 -7.64 -11.87
N ILE A 164 -18.83 -8.97 -11.98
CA ILE A 164 -19.67 -9.64 -12.98
C ILE A 164 -21.14 -9.30 -12.78
N TYR A 165 -21.65 -9.38 -11.54
CA TYR A 165 -23.03 -9.02 -11.21
C TYR A 165 -23.33 -7.58 -11.61
N ARG A 166 -22.43 -6.64 -11.28
CA ARG A 166 -22.58 -5.22 -11.64
C ARG A 166 -22.58 -5.01 -13.14
N LYS A 167 -21.73 -5.73 -13.89
CA LYS A 167 -21.71 -5.64 -15.35
C LYS A 167 -23.03 -6.13 -15.95
N LYS A 168 -23.59 -7.23 -15.44
CA LYS A 168 -24.87 -7.77 -15.91
C LYS A 168 -26.06 -6.87 -15.59
N LYS A 169 -26.13 -6.32 -14.36
CA LYS A 169 -27.27 -5.53 -13.90
C LYS A 169 -27.23 -4.05 -14.32
N TYR A 170 -26.03 -3.45 -14.32
CA TYR A 170 -25.85 -2.00 -14.51
C TYR A 170 -25.01 -1.66 -15.74
N GLY A 171 -24.50 -2.65 -16.50
CA GLY A 171 -23.64 -2.42 -17.66
C GLY A 171 -22.22 -1.94 -17.32
N ILE A 172 -21.91 -1.69 -16.04
CA ILE A 172 -20.65 -1.10 -15.56
C ILE A 172 -19.72 -2.19 -15.02
N PHE A 173 -18.47 -2.20 -15.49
CA PHE A 173 -17.41 -3.06 -14.97
C PHE A 173 -16.30 -2.20 -14.33
N LEU A 174 -16.26 -2.20 -12.99
CA LEU A 174 -15.29 -1.42 -12.22
C LEU A 174 -13.93 -2.12 -12.08
N PHE A 175 -13.91 -3.44 -12.25
CA PHE A 175 -12.74 -4.29 -12.10
C PHE A 175 -12.04 -4.06 -10.75
N LYS A 176 -12.83 -4.00 -9.67
CA LYS A 176 -12.30 -3.87 -8.30
C LYS A 176 -11.43 -5.06 -7.90
N THR A 177 -11.64 -6.20 -8.55
CA THR A 177 -10.85 -7.43 -8.42
C THR A 177 -9.34 -7.22 -8.65
N ILE A 178 -8.93 -6.19 -9.40
CA ILE A 178 -7.52 -5.93 -9.70
C ILE A 178 -6.67 -5.67 -8.44
N VAL A 179 -7.24 -5.03 -7.42
CA VAL A 179 -6.52 -4.70 -6.18
C VAL A 179 -6.09 -5.97 -5.43
N PRO A 180 -7.01 -6.85 -5.00
CA PRO A 180 -6.61 -8.09 -4.32
C PRO A 180 -5.80 -9.03 -5.22
N LEU A 181 -6.02 -9.01 -6.54
CA LEU A 181 -5.23 -9.79 -7.50
C LEU A 181 -3.75 -9.40 -7.45
N ILE A 182 -3.44 -8.12 -7.64
CA ILE A 182 -2.04 -7.65 -7.67
C ILE A 182 -1.37 -7.84 -6.30
N VAL A 183 -2.08 -7.58 -5.20
CA VAL A 183 -1.54 -7.79 -3.85
C VAL A 183 -1.23 -9.27 -3.62
N THR A 184 -2.10 -10.19 -4.06
CA THR A 184 -1.84 -11.63 -3.92
C THR A 184 -0.65 -12.07 -4.76
N ILE A 185 -0.52 -11.58 -5.99
CA ILE A 185 0.66 -11.81 -6.84
C ILE A 185 1.93 -11.28 -6.16
N TRP A 186 1.86 -10.11 -5.53
CA TRP A 186 3.00 -9.54 -4.81
C TRP A 186 3.45 -10.40 -3.62
N ILE A 187 2.50 -10.99 -2.88
CA ILE A 187 2.81 -11.92 -1.78
C ILE A 187 3.47 -13.21 -2.32
N ILE A 188 3.01 -13.71 -3.47
CA ILE A 188 3.63 -14.87 -4.14
C ILE A 188 5.06 -14.51 -4.56
N ILE A 189 5.28 -13.36 -5.18
CA ILE A 189 6.61 -12.86 -5.56
C ILE A 189 7.51 -12.77 -4.32
N GLY A 190 7.01 -12.19 -3.22
CA GLY A 190 7.72 -12.14 -1.95
C GLY A 190 8.16 -13.54 -1.52
N THR A 191 7.23 -14.49 -1.48
CA THR A 191 7.51 -15.89 -1.09
C THR A 191 8.58 -16.57 -1.96
N ILE A 192 8.62 -16.29 -3.26
CA ILE A 192 9.61 -16.88 -4.19
C ILE A 192 11.00 -16.25 -4.03
N ILE A 193 11.06 -14.95 -3.71
CA ILE A 193 12.31 -14.19 -3.64
C ILE A 193 13.14 -14.52 -2.38
N PHE A 194 12.50 -15.01 -1.32
CA PHE A 194 13.13 -15.41 -0.05
C PHE A 194 13.54 -16.86 -0.02
#